data_AF-A0AAE1QH84-F1
#
_entry.id   AF-A0AAE1QH84-F1
#
_cell.length_a   1.000
_cell.length_b   1.000
_cell.length_c   1.000
_cell.angle_alpha   90.00
_cell.angle_beta   90.00
_cell.angle_gamma   90.00
#
_symmetry.space_group_name_H-M   'P 1'
#
loop_
_entity.id
_entity.type
_entity.pdbx_description
1 polymer ?
#
loop_
_entity_poly.entity_id
_entity_poly.type
_entity_poly.pdbx_seq_one_letter_code
_entity_poly.pdbx_strand_id
1 'polypeptide(L)'
;MGGVTVVLAGDFRQTLPVIPKGTKVDELKASLKASPLWKHVRKLHLTTNMRVHLFGDQTAGQFAKHLLNIGNGCIPFSQDLQLHQLPCSQIIQTENDLKANVFPDLSANSHNTAWLCERAILAPRNEAVDKIN
;
A
#
# COMPACT_ATOMS: atom_id res chain seq x y z
N MET A 1 -13.15 -17.78 33.43
CA MET A 1 -12.12 -16.77 33.78
C MET A 1 -11.76 -16.00 32.52
N GLY A 2 -11.92 -14.69 32.55
CA GLY A 2 -11.48 -13.75 31.51
C GLY A 2 -11.11 -12.46 32.22
N GLY A 3 -9.93 -11.92 31.97
CA GLY A 3 -9.39 -10.74 32.67
C GLY A 3 -8.21 -10.10 31.96
N VAL A 4 -7.93 -10.53 30.73
CA VAL A 4 -6.87 -9.96 29.91
C VAL A 4 -7.47 -8.83 29.08
N THR A 5 -6.92 -7.63 29.26
CA THR A 5 -7.22 -6.52 28.36
C THR A 5 -6.37 -6.69 27.10
N VAL A 6 -7.03 -6.76 25.95
CA VAL A 6 -6.36 -6.88 24.64
C VAL A 6 -6.44 -5.54 23.93
N VAL A 7 -5.29 -5.03 23.50
CA VAL A 7 -5.19 -3.84 22.65
C VAL A 7 -4.78 -4.28 21.26
N LEU A 8 -5.59 -3.94 20.26
CA LEU A 8 -5.34 -4.24 18.86
C LEU A 8 -4.92 -2.95 18.16
N ALA A 9 -3.83 -3.00 17.41
CA ALA A 9 -3.33 -1.88 16.61
C ALA A 9 -3.11 -2.36 15.17
N GLY A 10 -3.54 -1.56 14.21
CA GLY A 10 -3.42 -1.89 12.79
C GLY A 10 -4.17 -0.89 11.91
N ASP A 11 -4.01 -1.02 10.60
CA ASP A 11 -4.69 -0.22 9.61
C ASP A 11 -5.61 -1.11 8.76
N PHE A 12 -6.93 -0.88 8.85
CA PHE A 12 -7.94 -1.63 8.10
C PHE A 12 -8.00 -1.27 6.61
N ARG A 13 -7.17 -0.32 6.15
CA ARG A 13 -6.93 -0.04 4.72
C ARG A 13 -5.80 -0.88 4.14
N GLN A 14 -5.15 -1.74 4.95
CA GLN A 14 -4.18 -2.74 4.47
C GLN A 14 -4.89 -3.93 3.80
N THR A 15 -4.09 -4.78 3.15
CA THR A 15 -4.57 -5.98 2.47
C THR A 15 -5.26 -6.95 3.43
N LEU A 16 -6.28 -7.66 2.94
CA LEU A 16 -6.96 -8.71 3.69
C LEU A 16 -6.01 -9.88 4.00
N PRO A 17 -6.36 -10.73 5.00
CA PRO A 17 -5.62 -11.96 5.24
C PRO A 17 -5.57 -12.85 3.99
N VAL A 18 -4.39 -13.39 3.68
CA VAL A 18 -4.23 -14.31 2.56
C VAL A 18 -4.69 -15.70 2.99
N ILE A 19 -5.69 -16.24 2.29
CA ILE A 19 -6.17 -17.62 2.49
C ILE A 19 -5.77 -18.44 1.26
N PRO A 20 -4.75 -19.30 1.33
CA PRO A 20 -4.32 -20.11 0.19
C PRO A 20 -5.47 -20.95 -0.34
N LYS A 21 -5.73 -20.86 -1.65
CA LYS A 21 -6.86 -21.52 -2.34
C LYS A 21 -8.25 -21.11 -1.82
N GLY A 22 -8.33 -20.03 -1.04
CA GLY A 22 -9.58 -19.47 -0.52
C GLY A 22 -10.29 -18.58 -1.54
N THR A 23 -11.56 -18.32 -1.26
CA THR A 23 -12.36 -17.35 -2.00
C THR A 23 -12.30 -15.97 -1.34
N LYS A 24 -12.75 -14.92 -2.04
CA LYS A 24 -12.93 -13.58 -1.43
C LYS A 24 -13.82 -13.61 -0.19
N VAL A 25 -14.78 -14.54 -0.13
CA VAL A 25 -15.66 -14.70 1.04
C VAL A 25 -14.88 -15.26 2.22
N ASP A 26 -13.95 -16.19 1.97
CA ASP A 26 -13.11 -16.77 3.02
C ASP A 26 -12.14 -15.74 3.59
N GLU A 27 -11.54 -14.89 2.75
CA GLU A 27 -10.70 -13.76 3.18
C GLU A 27 -11.47 -12.79 4.09
N LEU A 28 -12.70 -12.43 3.70
CA LEU A 28 -13.56 -11.56 4.51
C LEU A 28 -13.94 -12.21 5.84
N LYS A 29 -14.27 -13.51 5.85
CA LYS A 29 -14.59 -14.27 7.06
C LYS A 29 -13.38 -14.45 7.99
N ALA A 30 -12.17 -14.50 7.43
CA ALA A 30 -10.94 -14.55 8.21
C ALA A 30 -10.57 -13.19 8.82
N SER A 31 -11.15 -12.09 8.31
CA SER A 31 -10.87 -10.75 8.85
C SER A 31 -11.35 -10.61 10.30
N LEU A 32 -10.61 -9.83 11.09
CA LEU A 32 -10.97 -9.53 12.48
C LEU A 32 -12.38 -8.93 12.63
N LYS A 33 -12.85 -8.20 11.61
CA LYS A 33 -14.18 -7.58 11.60
C LYS A 33 -15.31 -8.60 11.49
N ALA A 34 -15.04 -9.80 10.98
CA ALA A 34 -16.01 -10.89 10.92
C ALA A 34 -16.12 -11.67 12.25
N SER A 35 -15.21 -11.43 13.20
CA SER A 35 -15.23 -12.09 14.51
C SER A 35 -16.47 -11.70 15.32
N PRO A 36 -17.14 -12.65 16.00
CA PRO A 36 -18.21 -12.35 16.95
C PRO A 36 -17.79 -11.44 18.10
N LEU A 37 -16.48 -11.37 18.40
CA LEU A 37 -15.92 -10.50 19.42
C LEU A 37 -15.87 -9.03 18.98
N TRP A 38 -15.92 -8.75 17.68
CA TRP A 38 -15.81 -7.40 17.13
C TRP A 38 -16.84 -6.43 17.70
N LYS A 39 -18.05 -6.92 18.04
CA LYS A 39 -19.10 -6.11 18.69
C LYS A 39 -18.72 -5.57 20.07
N HIS A 40 -17.74 -6.17 20.73
CA HIS A 40 -17.23 -5.74 22.03
C HIS A 40 -15.95 -4.90 21.90
N VAL A 41 -15.42 -4.72 20.69
CA VAL A 41 -14.19 -3.94 20.45
C VAL A 41 -14.54 -2.45 20.44
N ARG A 42 -13.95 -1.70 21.38
CA ARG A 42 -13.97 -0.23 21.35
C ARG A 42 -12.97 0.26 20.31
N LYS A 43 -13.44 1.07 19.35
CA LYS A 43 -12.62 1.63 18.28
C LYS A 43 -12.07 2.99 18.70
N LEU A 44 -10.76 3.17 18.57
CA LEU A 44 -10.07 4.45 18.73
C LEU A 44 -9.31 4.73 17.44
N HIS A 45 -9.31 5.99 17.01
CA HIS A 45 -8.69 6.39 15.74
C HIS A 45 -7.54 7.34 16.02
N LEU A 46 -6.38 7.06 15.44
CA LEU A 46 -5.28 8.03 15.36
C LEU A 46 -5.51 8.91 14.15
N THR A 47 -5.61 10.22 14.36
CA THR A 47 -5.93 11.20 13.32
C THR A 47 -4.73 12.05 12.89
N THR A 48 -3.66 12.04 13.69
CA THR A 48 -2.45 12.82 13.41
C THR A 48 -1.41 11.95 12.73
N ASN A 49 -1.01 12.33 11.52
CA ASN A 49 0.13 11.71 10.84
C ASN A 49 1.43 12.26 11.43
N MET A 50 1.99 11.53 12.39
CA MET A 50 3.22 11.95 13.08
C MET A 50 4.43 12.10 12.14
N ARG A 51 4.49 11.34 11.05
CA ARG A 51 5.58 11.46 10.06
C ARG A 51 5.54 12.83 9.40
N VAL A 52 4.37 13.28 8.94
CA VAL A 52 4.23 14.62 8.36
C VAL A 52 4.43 15.70 9.42
N HIS A 53 3.88 15.50 10.62
CA HIS A 53 3.94 16.50 11.70
C HIS A 53 5.38 16.79 12.17
N LEU A 54 6.22 15.76 12.31
CA LEU A 54 7.58 15.91 12.83
C LEU A 54 8.56 16.47 11.79
N PHE A 55 8.38 16.15 10.51
CA PHE A 55 9.32 16.55 9.46
C PHE A 55 8.90 17.82 8.71
N GLY A 56 7.65 18.30 8.88
CA GLY A 56 7.20 19.61 8.39
C GLY A 56 7.16 19.77 6.86
N ASP A 57 7.39 18.69 6.10
CA ASP A 57 7.43 18.72 4.64
C ASP A 57 6.01 18.80 4.05
N GLN A 58 5.73 19.92 3.39
CA GLN A 58 4.45 20.17 2.73
C GLN A 58 4.14 19.13 1.65
N THR A 59 5.16 18.65 0.93
CA THR A 59 4.99 17.63 -0.13
C THR A 59 4.63 16.28 0.47
N ALA A 60 5.29 15.88 1.56
CA ALA A 60 4.92 14.69 2.33
C ALA A 60 3.48 14.78 2.87
N GLY A 61 3.05 15.96 3.31
CA GLY A 61 1.66 16.21 3.75
C GLY A 61 0.63 16.01 2.64
N GLN A 62 0.89 16.55 1.45
CA GLN A 62 0.03 16.36 0.28
C GLN A 62 -0.01 14.88 -0.12
N PHE A 63 1.14 14.22 -0.19
CA PHE A 63 1.24 12.79 -0.48
C PHE A 63 0.47 11.93 0.53
N ALA A 64 0.60 12.21 1.83
CA ALA A 64 -0.14 11.50 2.87
C ALA A 64 -1.67 11.66 2.73
N LYS A 65 -2.15 12.86 2.38
CA LYS A 65 -3.57 13.10 2.11
C LYS A 65 -4.05 12.29 0.91
N HIS A 66 -3.22 12.17 -0.12
CA HIS A 66 -3.54 11.35 -1.30
C HIS A 66 -3.59 9.86 -0.97
N LEU A 67 -2.61 9.32 -0.23
CA LEU A 67 -2.65 7.93 0.24
C LEU A 67 -3.91 7.64 1.07
N LEU A 68 -4.34 8.59 1.89
CA LEU A 68 -5.57 8.46 2.66
C LEU A 68 -6.81 8.40 1.76
N ASN A 69 -6.86 9.21 0.70
CA ASN A 69 -7.95 9.16 -0.29
C ASN A 69 -7.99 7.83 -1.04
N ILE A 70 -6.84 7.26 -1.40
CA ILE A 70 -6.74 5.93 -2.02
C ILE A 70 -7.34 4.89 -1.08
N GLY A 71 -6.88 4.85 0.18
CA GLY A 71 -7.36 3.88 1.16
C GLY A 71 -8.82 4.07 1.58
N ASN A 72 -9.41 5.25 1.34
CA ASN A 72 -10.85 5.49 1.52
C ASN A 72 -11.68 5.23 0.25
N GLY A 73 -11.05 4.91 -0.88
CA GLY A 73 -11.73 4.74 -2.17
C GLY A 73 -12.27 6.06 -2.76
N CYS A 74 -11.69 7.20 -2.39
CA CYS A 74 -12.12 8.54 -2.82
C CYS A 74 -11.33 9.09 -4.02
N ILE A 75 -10.60 8.23 -4.74
CA ILE A 75 -9.82 8.65 -5.91
C ILE A 75 -10.67 8.62 -7.19
N PRO A 76 -10.62 9.68 -8.02
CA PRO A 76 -11.39 9.74 -9.25
C PRO A 76 -10.95 8.65 -10.23
N PHE A 77 -11.92 8.05 -10.91
CA PHE A 77 -11.69 7.09 -11.99
C PHE A 77 -11.69 7.85 -13.32
N SER A 78 -10.61 7.74 -14.08
CA SER A 78 -10.53 8.26 -15.44
C SER A 78 -11.12 7.24 -16.41
N GLN A 79 -12.21 7.62 -17.08
CA GLN A 79 -12.85 6.77 -18.09
C GLN A 79 -11.96 6.59 -19.32
N ASP A 80 -11.20 7.62 -19.70
CA ASP A 80 -10.35 7.60 -20.89
C ASP A 80 -9.14 6.68 -20.72
N LEU A 81 -8.53 6.71 -19.52
CA LEU A 81 -7.36 5.89 -19.19
C LEU A 81 -7.74 4.53 -18.60
N GLN A 82 -9.01 4.31 -18.25
CA GLN A 82 -9.50 3.16 -17.50
C GLN A 82 -8.70 2.92 -16.20
N LEU A 83 -8.29 4.00 -15.55
CA LEU A 83 -7.40 3.98 -14.38
C LEU A 83 -7.82 5.03 -13.36
N HIS A 84 -7.54 4.76 -12.08
CA HIS A 84 -7.63 5.79 -11.06
C HIS A 84 -6.49 6.80 -11.21
N GLN A 85 -6.82 8.08 -11.25
CA GLN A 85 -5.83 9.13 -11.46
C GLN A 85 -5.04 9.35 -10.17
N LEU A 86 -3.75 9.00 -10.19
CA LEU A 86 -2.86 9.24 -9.07
C LEU A 86 -2.24 10.64 -9.19
N PRO A 87 -2.07 11.36 -8.08
CA PRO A 87 -1.58 12.74 -8.08
C PRO A 87 -0.10 12.89 -8.47
N CYS A 88 0.61 11.79 -8.68
CA CYS A 88 2.02 11.74 -9.06
C CYS A 88 2.29 10.63 -10.10
N SER A 89 1.33 10.32 -10.98
CA SER A 89 1.51 9.30 -12.01
C SER A 89 2.10 9.88 -13.29
N GLN A 90 3.28 9.38 -13.66
CA GLN A 90 3.71 9.32 -15.05
C GLN A 90 3.31 7.95 -15.59
N ILE A 91 2.55 7.92 -16.68
CA ILE A 91 2.20 6.66 -17.33
C ILE A 91 3.35 6.27 -18.25
N ILE A 92 3.94 5.11 -17.99
CA ILE A 92 5.02 4.55 -18.79
C ILE A 92 4.45 3.41 -19.63
N GLN A 93 4.76 3.42 -20.93
CA GLN A 93 4.13 2.53 -21.91
C GLN A 93 4.86 1.19 -22.07
N THR A 94 6.17 1.14 -21.73
CA THR A 94 6.98 -0.06 -21.91
C THR A 94 7.70 -0.46 -20.63
N GLU A 95 7.98 -1.76 -20.50
CA GLU A 95 8.74 -2.31 -19.37
C GLU A 95 10.19 -1.79 -19.35
N ASN A 96 10.80 -1.61 -20.52
CA ASN A 96 12.17 -1.11 -20.64
C ASN A 96 12.26 0.35 -20.17
N ASP A 97 11.30 1.19 -20.54
CA ASP A 97 11.26 2.58 -20.07
C ASP A 97 11.01 2.63 -18.56
N LEU A 98 10.20 1.71 -18.01
CA LEU A 98 9.97 1.61 -16.57
C LEU A 98 11.26 1.23 -15.83
N LYS A 99 11.98 0.22 -16.33
CA LYS A 99 13.28 -0.20 -15.78
C LYS A 99 14.28 0.94 -15.83
N ALA A 100 14.41 1.62 -16.97
CA ALA A 100 15.33 2.74 -17.14
C ALA A 100 14.96 3.94 -16.25
N ASN A 101 13.67 4.18 -16.02
CA ASN A 101 13.19 5.29 -15.18
C ASN A 101 13.43 5.02 -13.68
N VAL A 102 13.14 3.80 -13.21
CA VAL A 102 13.27 3.45 -11.77
C VAL A 102 14.70 3.07 -11.40
N PHE A 103 15.41 2.36 -12.29
CA PHE A 103 16.78 1.87 -12.09
C PHE A 103 17.73 2.39 -13.20
N PRO A 104 17.98 3.71 -13.26
CA PRO A 104 18.95 4.25 -14.21
C PRO A 104 20.36 3.72 -13.91
N ASP A 105 21.12 3.38 -14.95
CA ASP A 105 22.51 2.89 -14.83
C ASP A 105 22.67 1.72 -13.84
N LEU A 106 21.71 0.78 -13.85
CA LEU A 106 21.70 -0.37 -12.93
C LEU A 106 23.02 -1.16 -12.96
N SER A 107 23.66 -1.30 -14.12
CA SER A 107 24.94 -2.00 -14.24
C SER A 107 26.06 -1.36 -13.43
N ALA A 108 26.08 -0.02 -13.34
CA ALA A 108 27.07 0.73 -12.56
C ALA A 108 26.74 0.71 -11.06
N ASN A 109 25.47 0.58 -10.69
CA ASN A 109 24.99 0.64 -9.31
C ASN A 109 24.60 -0.73 -8.70
N SER A 110 24.82 -1.83 -9.42
CA SER A 110 24.39 -3.18 -9.02
C SER A 110 24.95 -3.65 -7.68
N HIS A 111 26.09 -3.11 -7.25
CA HIS A 111 26.71 -3.38 -5.96
C HIS A 111 26.49 -2.28 -4.90
N ASN A 112 25.79 -1.20 -5.26
CA ASN A 112 25.48 -0.11 -4.36
C ASN A 112 24.17 -0.36 -3.61
N THR A 113 24.26 -0.99 -2.44
CA THR A 113 23.09 -1.32 -1.63
C THR A 113 22.26 -0.10 -1.24
N ALA A 114 22.90 1.03 -0.90
CA ALA A 114 22.18 2.25 -0.52
C ALA A 114 21.31 2.76 -1.68
N TRP A 115 21.84 2.73 -2.90
CA TRP A 115 21.11 3.11 -4.11
C TRP A 115 19.97 2.13 -4.42
N LEU A 116 20.20 0.82 -4.26
CA LEU A 116 19.17 -0.19 -4.53
C LEU A 116 17.99 -0.11 -3.54
N CYS A 117 18.26 0.16 -2.26
CA CYS A 117 17.22 0.17 -1.21
C CYS A 117 16.20 1.32 -1.35
N GLU A 118 16.50 2.37 -2.11
CA GLU A 118 15.61 3.51 -2.31
C GLU A 118 14.61 3.32 -3.47
N ARG A 119 14.68 2.18 -4.18
CA ARG A 119 13.98 1.96 -5.45
C ARG A 119 13.23 0.63 -5.43
N ALA A 120 12.06 0.59 -6.06
CA ALA A 120 11.29 -0.62 -6.22
C ALA A 120 10.35 -0.54 -7.43
N ILE A 121 10.23 -1.64 -8.17
CA ILE A 121 9.12 -1.89 -9.08
C ILE A 121 8.21 -2.91 -8.40
N LEU A 122 6.93 -2.54 -8.22
CA LEU A 122 5.93 -3.41 -7.60
C LEU A 122 5.01 -3.97 -8.69
N ALA A 123 4.73 -5.27 -8.63
CA ALA A 123 3.78 -5.92 -9.51
C ALA A 123 2.72 -6.72 -8.71
N PRO A 124 1.48 -6.85 -9.21
CA PRO A 124 0.42 -7.57 -8.48
C PRO A 124 0.64 -9.08 -8.34
N ARG A 125 1.50 -9.68 -9.18
CA ARG A 125 1.71 -11.13 -9.25
C ARG A 125 3.20 -11.44 -9.35
N ASN A 126 3.62 -12.54 -8.72
CA ASN A 126 4.99 -13.03 -8.78
C ASN A 126 5.43 -13.34 -10.21
N GLU A 127 4.55 -13.90 -11.06
CA GLU A 127 4.87 -14.13 -12.48
C GLU A 127 5.33 -12.88 -13.24
N ALA A 128 4.82 -11.70 -12.87
CA ALA A 128 5.24 -10.43 -13.45
C ALA A 128 6.55 -9.94 -12.82
N VAL A 129 6.73 -10.14 -11.51
CA VAL A 129 8.01 -9.87 -10.82
C VAL A 129 9.14 -10.70 -11.44
N ASP A 130 8.90 -11.99 -11.67
CA ASP A 130 9.89 -12.93 -12.25
C ASP A 130 10.25 -12.61 -13.70
N LYS A 131 9.36 -11.95 -14.46
CA LYS A 131 9.66 -11.46 -15.81
C LYS A 131 10.52 -10.20 -15.80
N ILE A 132 10.34 -9.37 -14.78
CA ILE A 132 11.03 -8.08 -14.65
C ILE A 132 12.45 -8.28 -14.11
N ASN A 133 12.62 -9.17 -13.14
CA ASN A 133 13.90 -9.55 -12.53
C ASN A 133 14.81 -10.31 -13.52
#